data_AF-A0A0M9AE92-F1
#
_entry.id   AF-A0A0M9AE92-F1
#
_cell.length_a   1.000
_cell.length_b   1.000
_cell.length_c   1.000
_cell.angle_alpha   90.00
_cell.angle_beta   90.00
_cell.angle_gamma   90.00
#
_symmetry.space_group_name_H-M   'P 1'
#
loop_
_entity.id
_entity.type
_entity.pdbx_description
1 polymer ?
#
loop_
_entity_poly.entity_id
_entity_poly.type
_entity_poly.pdbx_seq_one_letter_code
_entity_poly.pdbx_strand_id
1 'polypeptide(L)'
;MIVYLDQNYASRMAKHLLGQPGHEAFGRLFLALKGRALAPPSPFHVLETLYPARGPKEKAGYLLPALVEVFSALSGGLWVRPWQEIAKRQERGLYLEDFLWPGGDWETPADLSPFAGLLQGLPEDPLEARAWALEEIQRRTGLREVPFTRLLATLLAESRKDKSRKPRPSDLLDFVMAATVYPYVDRLLTDRYLRNLLGKKAVGGRRKEVEALLLSLKGE
;
A
#
# COMPACT_ATOMS: atom_id res chain seq x y z
N MET A 1 -2.12 4.89 16.99
CA MET A 1 -2.72 4.36 15.75
C MET A 1 -1.65 4.28 14.66
N ILE A 2 -1.58 3.17 13.93
CA ILE A 2 -0.73 2.98 12.75
C ILE A 2 -1.59 3.11 11.49
N VAL A 3 -1.19 4.02 10.61
CA VAL A 3 -1.88 4.29 9.35
C VAL A 3 -0.91 4.08 8.22
N TYR A 4 -1.30 3.35 7.18
CA TYR A 4 -0.53 3.34 5.94
C TYR A 4 -1.20 4.26 4.93
N LEU A 5 -0.44 5.20 4.38
CA LEU A 5 -0.86 6.02 3.24
C LEU A 5 -0.38 5.29 1.98
N ASP A 6 -1.27 4.90 1.07
CA ASP A 6 -0.80 4.52 -0.27
C ASP A 6 -0.30 5.76 -1.04
N GLN A 7 0.30 5.53 -2.20
CA GLN A 7 0.79 6.62 -3.04
C GLN A 7 -0.32 7.57 -3.51
N ASN A 8 -1.57 7.10 -3.65
CA ASN A 8 -2.69 7.98 -4.01
C ASN A 8 -2.99 8.99 -2.90
N TYR A 9 -2.99 8.55 -1.65
CA TYR A 9 -3.16 9.43 -0.49
C TYR A 9 -1.94 10.33 -0.29
N ALA A 10 -0.74 9.75 -0.27
CA ALA A 10 0.50 10.48 -0.07
C ALA A 10 0.72 11.55 -1.14
N SER A 11 0.51 11.22 -2.42
CA SER A 11 0.65 12.18 -3.51
C SER A 11 -0.36 13.32 -3.45
N ARG A 12 -1.60 13.09 -2.96
CA ARG A 12 -2.59 14.16 -2.81
C ARG A 12 -2.26 15.09 -1.63
N MET A 13 -1.71 14.55 -0.54
CA MET A 13 -1.15 15.37 0.54
C MET A 13 0.03 16.20 0.03
N ALA A 14 0.97 15.57 -0.68
CA ALA A 14 2.13 16.26 -1.27
C ALA A 14 1.71 17.37 -2.25
N LYS A 15 0.74 17.10 -3.14
CA LYS A 15 0.20 18.11 -4.06
C LYS A 15 -0.46 19.28 -3.33
N HIS A 16 -1.14 19.02 -2.21
CA HIS A 16 -1.67 20.08 -1.38
C HIS A 16 -0.56 20.96 -0.78
N LEU A 17 0.53 20.35 -0.28
CA LEU A 17 1.69 21.11 0.22
C LEU A 17 2.33 21.98 -0.86
N LEU A 18 2.33 21.50 -2.12
CA LEU A 18 2.79 22.27 -3.28
C LEU A 18 1.78 23.35 -3.74
N GLY A 19 0.69 23.58 -3.02
CA GLY A 19 -0.32 24.59 -3.35
C GLY A 19 -1.24 24.22 -4.52
N GLN A 20 -1.26 22.95 -4.94
CA GLN A 20 -2.15 22.52 -6.04
C GLN A 20 -3.61 22.46 -5.54
N PRO A 21 -4.57 23.05 -6.28
CA PRO A 21 -5.97 23.09 -5.87
C PRO A 21 -6.65 21.71 -5.95
N GLY A 22 -7.73 21.52 -5.18
CA GLY A 22 -8.55 20.31 -5.21
C GLY A 22 -8.08 19.19 -4.26
N HIS A 23 -7.13 19.48 -3.38
CA HIS A 23 -6.54 18.54 -2.43
C HIS A 23 -6.74 18.94 -0.96
N GLU A 24 -7.61 19.89 -0.67
CA GLU A 24 -7.81 20.51 0.65
C GLU A 24 -8.28 19.51 1.71
N ALA A 25 -9.09 18.51 1.32
CA ALA A 25 -9.50 17.45 2.23
C ALA A 25 -8.30 16.58 2.69
N PHE A 26 -7.33 16.35 1.80
CA PHE A 26 -6.11 15.60 2.10
C PHE A 26 -5.15 16.43 2.95
N GLY A 27 -5.06 17.74 2.70
CA GLY A 27 -4.34 18.68 3.56
C GLY A 27 -4.86 18.70 4.99
N ARG A 28 -6.18 18.81 5.16
CA ARG A 28 -6.82 18.72 6.49
C ARG A 28 -6.54 17.37 7.16
N LEU A 29 -6.57 16.28 6.40
CA LEU A 29 -6.25 14.95 6.93
C LEU A 29 -4.78 14.85 7.36
N PHE A 30 -3.84 15.37 6.58
CA PHE A 30 -2.42 15.43 6.96
C PHE A 30 -2.23 16.12 8.31
N LEU A 31 -2.84 17.29 8.49
CA LEU A 31 -2.79 18.02 9.76
C LEU A 31 -3.42 17.25 10.92
N ALA A 32 -4.52 16.53 10.68
CA ALA A 32 -5.18 15.73 11.70
C ALA A 32 -4.38 14.49 12.12
N LEU A 33 -3.59 13.91 11.22
CA LEU A 33 -2.74 12.76 11.51
C LEU A 33 -1.46 13.14 12.27
N LYS A 34 -0.94 14.35 12.04
CA LYS A 34 0.32 14.81 12.63
C LYS A 34 0.29 14.75 14.16
N GLY A 35 1.24 14.00 14.73
CA GLY A 35 1.34 13.78 16.18
C GLY A 35 0.28 12.83 16.79
N ARG A 36 -0.64 12.29 15.98
CA ARG A 36 -1.70 11.35 16.44
C ARG A 36 -1.56 9.96 15.84
N ALA A 37 -0.99 9.86 14.65
CA ALA A 37 -0.82 8.63 13.91
C ALA A 37 0.64 8.44 13.48
N LEU A 38 1.06 7.18 13.43
CA LEU A 38 2.31 6.78 12.81
C LEU A 38 2.02 6.35 11.37
N ALA A 39 2.53 7.10 10.40
CA ALA A 39 2.45 6.73 8.98
C ALA A 39 3.85 6.70 8.33
N PRO A 40 4.51 5.53 8.37
CA PRO A 40 5.84 5.36 7.81
C PRO A 40 5.81 5.19 6.27
N PRO A 41 6.81 5.73 5.55
CA PRO A 41 7.03 5.41 4.14
C PRO A 41 7.50 3.96 3.96
N SER A 42 7.63 3.53 2.71
CA SER A 42 7.96 2.15 2.36
C SER A 42 8.65 2.08 1.00
N PRO A 43 9.30 0.94 0.68
CA PRO A 43 9.86 0.71 -0.66
C PRO A 43 8.84 0.80 -1.81
N PHE A 44 7.53 0.66 -1.53
CA PHE A 44 6.48 0.83 -2.56
C PHE A 44 6.34 2.29 -3.00
N HIS A 45 6.49 3.25 -2.07
CA HIS A 45 6.48 4.67 -2.40
C HIS A 45 7.65 5.07 -3.29
N VAL A 46 8.82 4.46 -3.04
CA VAL A 46 10.03 4.66 -3.84
C VAL A 46 9.80 4.15 -5.26
N LEU A 47 9.27 2.93 -5.40
CA LEU A 47 8.95 2.33 -6.70
C LEU A 47 8.05 3.24 -7.55
N GLU A 48 6.96 3.76 -6.96
CA GLU A 48 6.04 4.64 -7.69
C GLU A 48 6.59 6.05 -7.95
N THR A 49 7.60 6.48 -7.19
CA THR A 49 8.26 7.78 -7.36
C THR A 49 9.33 7.75 -8.43
N LEU A 50 10.16 6.70 -8.44
CA LEU A 50 11.25 6.50 -9.41
C LEU A 50 10.76 5.95 -10.75
N TYR A 51 9.74 5.08 -10.72
CA TYR A 51 9.22 4.38 -11.89
C TYR A 51 7.70 4.51 -11.97
N PRO A 52 7.17 5.74 -12.17
CA PRO A 52 5.74 5.96 -12.18
C PRO A 52 5.08 5.12 -13.28
N ALA A 53 4.12 4.27 -12.90
CA ALA A 53 3.35 3.45 -13.84
C ALA A 53 2.46 4.29 -14.78
N ARG A 54 2.23 5.57 -14.42
CA ARG A 54 1.42 6.53 -15.18
C ARG A 54 2.06 7.91 -15.18
N GLY A 55 2.07 8.54 -16.36
CA GLY A 55 2.55 9.90 -16.57
C GLY A 55 3.88 9.95 -17.32
N PRO A 56 4.33 11.15 -17.72
CA PRO A 56 5.61 11.31 -18.41
C PRO A 56 6.77 10.89 -17.49
N LYS A 57 7.72 10.10 -18.01
CA LYS A 57 8.95 9.73 -17.27
C LYS A 57 9.75 10.96 -16.82
N GLU A 58 9.66 12.05 -17.57
CA GLU A 58 10.26 13.35 -17.26
C GLU A 58 9.72 13.99 -15.97
N LYS A 59 8.55 13.54 -15.51
CA LYS A 59 7.96 13.95 -14.23
C LYS A 59 8.20 12.90 -13.14
N ALA A 60 9.05 11.89 -13.34
CA ALA A 60 9.43 11.02 -12.23
C ALA A 60 10.12 11.85 -11.14
N GLY A 61 9.83 11.55 -9.88
CA GLY A 61 10.46 12.24 -8.74
C GLY A 61 10.00 13.67 -8.44
N TYR A 62 9.16 14.33 -9.25
CA TYR A 62 8.80 15.74 -8.96
C TYR A 62 8.08 15.95 -7.61
N LEU A 63 7.36 14.92 -7.13
CA LEU A 63 6.69 14.94 -5.83
C LEU A 63 7.62 14.52 -4.69
N LEU A 64 8.81 13.99 -4.98
CA LEU A 64 9.69 13.40 -3.96
C LEU A 64 9.98 14.38 -2.82
N PRO A 65 10.36 15.66 -3.05
CA PRO A 65 10.60 16.59 -1.95
C PRO A 65 9.39 16.75 -1.03
N ALA A 66 8.19 16.89 -1.61
CA ALA A 66 6.96 17.03 -0.83
C ALA A 66 6.51 15.73 -0.16
N LEU A 67 6.79 14.56 -0.76
CA LEU A 67 6.55 13.25 -0.14
C LEU A 67 7.48 13.07 1.07
N VAL A 68 8.76 13.41 0.94
CA VAL A 68 9.73 13.39 2.05
C VAL A 68 9.23 14.26 3.20
N GLU A 69 8.69 15.45 2.91
CA GLU A 69 8.11 16.33 3.92
C GLU A 69 6.90 15.70 4.63
N VAL A 70 5.94 15.15 3.87
CA VAL A 70 4.76 14.46 4.42
C VAL A 70 5.19 13.32 5.35
N PHE A 71 6.06 12.44 4.89
CA PHE A 71 6.48 11.28 5.66
C PHE A 71 7.40 11.63 6.83
N SER A 72 8.25 12.65 6.71
CA SER A 72 9.06 13.13 7.84
C SER A 72 8.16 13.62 8.99
N ALA A 73 7.02 14.24 8.67
CA ALA A 73 6.07 14.71 9.68
C ALA A 73 5.22 13.59 10.32
N LEU A 74 5.11 12.41 9.71
CA LEU A 74 4.19 11.35 10.15
C LEU A 74 4.87 10.04 10.57
N SER A 75 6.09 9.78 10.13
CA SER A 75 6.75 8.47 10.26
C SER A 75 7.43 8.23 11.60
N GLY A 76 7.71 9.29 12.37
CA GLY A 76 8.53 9.18 13.58
C GLY A 76 9.95 8.65 13.30
N GLY A 77 10.46 8.82 12.08
CA GLY A 77 11.77 8.27 11.66
C GLY A 77 11.75 6.77 11.32
N LEU A 78 10.58 6.14 11.29
CA LEU A 78 10.42 4.72 10.97
C LEU A 78 10.02 4.53 9.51
N TRP A 79 10.36 3.36 8.99
CA TRP A 79 10.03 2.88 7.66
C TRP A 79 9.34 1.53 7.75
N VAL A 80 8.52 1.20 6.77
CA VAL A 80 8.10 -0.18 6.53
C VAL A 80 9.29 -0.95 5.95
N ARG A 81 9.57 -2.14 6.49
CA ARG A 81 10.60 -3.06 5.97
C ARG A 81 10.29 -3.54 4.54
N PRO A 82 11.28 -4.08 3.81
CA PRO A 82 11.03 -4.82 2.57
C PRO A 82 10.03 -5.96 2.80
N TRP A 83 9.13 -6.18 1.83
CA TRP A 83 8.06 -7.17 1.98
C TRP A 83 8.59 -8.59 2.19
N GLN A 84 9.74 -8.94 1.59
CA GLN A 84 10.39 -10.24 1.73
C GLN A 84 10.75 -10.51 3.20
N GLU A 85 11.34 -9.52 3.87
CA GLU A 85 11.69 -9.62 5.29
C GLU A 85 10.44 -9.76 6.15
N ILE A 86 9.43 -8.91 5.91
CA ILE A 86 8.16 -8.93 6.63
C ILE A 86 7.52 -10.32 6.50
N ALA A 87 7.33 -10.79 5.26
CA ALA A 87 6.69 -12.07 4.99
C ALA A 87 7.45 -13.25 5.62
N LYS A 88 8.78 -13.23 5.61
CA LYS A 88 9.58 -14.27 6.26
C LYS A 88 9.42 -14.23 7.78
N ARG A 89 9.44 -13.04 8.37
CA ARG A 89 9.28 -12.84 9.82
C ARG A 89 7.89 -13.20 10.32
N GLN A 90 6.87 -13.14 9.47
CA GLN A 90 5.52 -13.58 9.82
C GLN A 90 5.44 -15.06 10.22
N GLU A 91 6.43 -15.89 9.89
CA GLU A 91 6.51 -17.29 10.35
C GLU A 91 6.54 -17.41 11.88
N ARG A 92 7.01 -16.38 12.61
CA ARG A 92 6.97 -16.36 14.09
C ARG A 92 5.71 -15.72 14.67
N GLY A 93 4.87 -15.10 13.84
CA GLY A 93 3.71 -14.29 14.25
C GLY A 93 3.75 -12.86 13.73
N LEU A 94 2.73 -12.06 14.08
CA LEU A 94 2.62 -10.66 13.69
C LEU A 94 3.15 -9.76 14.80
N TYR A 95 4.37 -9.25 14.61
CA TYR A 95 5.00 -8.31 15.53
C TYR A 95 5.32 -6.99 14.85
N LEU A 96 5.11 -5.88 15.56
CA LEU A 96 5.27 -4.54 14.97
C LEU A 96 6.74 -4.24 14.63
N GLU A 97 7.69 -4.75 15.41
CA GLU A 97 9.13 -4.60 15.16
C GLU A 97 9.61 -5.37 13.91
N ASP A 98 8.82 -6.33 13.43
CA ASP A 98 9.05 -7.01 12.15
C ASP A 98 8.46 -6.26 10.96
N PHE A 99 7.64 -5.25 11.21
CA PHE A 99 7.03 -4.41 10.20
C PHE A 99 7.79 -3.09 10.05
N LEU A 100 8.19 -2.48 11.17
CA LEU A 100 8.82 -1.16 11.22
C LEU A 100 10.29 -1.21 11.59
N TRP A 101 11.08 -0.32 10.99
CA TRP A 101 12.52 -0.19 11.27
C TRP A 101 13.06 1.19 10.87
N PRO A 102 14.23 1.63 11.38
CA PRO A 102 14.80 2.92 11.03
C PRO A 102 15.64 2.94 9.74
N GLY A 103 15.78 1.81 9.03
CA GLY A 103 16.78 1.62 7.98
C GLY A 103 16.32 1.80 6.53
N GLY A 104 15.17 2.44 6.28
CA GLY A 104 14.69 2.66 4.91
C GLY A 104 15.25 3.94 4.26
N ASP A 105 15.12 4.02 2.94
CA ASP A 105 15.63 5.11 2.12
C ASP A 105 14.71 5.38 0.90
N TRP A 106 14.98 6.48 0.19
CA TRP A 106 14.21 6.91 -0.99
C TRP A 106 14.82 6.44 -2.33
N GLU A 107 15.77 5.51 -2.29
CA GLU A 107 16.53 5.02 -3.45
C GLU A 107 16.24 3.54 -3.75
N THR A 108 15.83 2.77 -2.74
CA THR A 108 15.63 1.33 -2.80
C THR A 108 14.14 0.99 -2.98
N PRO A 109 13.68 0.67 -4.20
CA PRO A 109 12.28 0.33 -4.46
C PRO A 109 11.94 -1.08 -3.98
N ALA A 110 10.63 -1.34 -3.82
CA ALA A 110 10.13 -2.68 -3.61
C ALA A 110 10.47 -3.59 -4.81
N ASP A 111 11.06 -4.75 -4.55
CA ASP A 111 11.33 -5.76 -5.59
C ASP A 111 10.07 -6.62 -5.83
N LEU A 112 9.48 -6.50 -7.02
CA LEU A 112 8.30 -7.27 -7.44
C LEU A 112 8.64 -8.41 -8.41
N SER A 113 9.93 -8.63 -8.70
CA SER A 113 10.36 -9.62 -9.69
C SER A 113 9.84 -11.04 -9.43
N PRO A 114 9.69 -11.53 -8.18
CA PRO A 114 9.14 -12.87 -7.95
C PRO A 114 7.70 -13.03 -8.43
N PHE A 115 6.95 -11.92 -8.55
CA PHE A 115 5.54 -11.94 -8.91
C PHE A 115 5.29 -11.55 -10.39
N ALA A 116 6.34 -11.35 -11.18
CA ALA A 116 6.20 -11.02 -12.60
C ALA A 116 5.39 -12.10 -13.35
N GLY A 117 4.38 -11.69 -14.10
CA GLY A 117 3.53 -12.64 -14.85
C GLY A 117 2.43 -13.33 -14.03
N LEU A 118 2.34 -13.09 -12.71
CA LEU A 118 1.40 -13.81 -11.84
C LEU A 118 -0.06 -13.55 -12.22
N LEU A 119 -0.41 -12.29 -12.54
CA LEU A 119 -1.78 -11.93 -12.94
C LEU A 119 -2.22 -12.60 -14.26
N GLN A 120 -1.29 -12.82 -15.18
CA GLN A 120 -1.55 -13.42 -16.49
C GLN A 120 -1.81 -14.93 -16.39
N GLY A 121 -1.22 -15.59 -15.39
CA GLY A 121 -1.38 -17.03 -15.15
C GLY A 121 -2.59 -17.40 -14.29
N LEU A 122 -3.35 -16.43 -13.78
CA LEU A 122 -4.47 -16.71 -12.88
C LEU A 122 -5.59 -17.50 -13.59
N PRO A 123 -6.03 -18.63 -13.01
CA PRO A 123 -7.24 -19.33 -13.45
C PRO A 123 -8.48 -18.44 -13.50
N GLU A 124 -9.47 -18.84 -14.32
CA GLU A 124 -10.72 -18.09 -14.43
C GLU A 124 -11.65 -18.28 -13.24
N ASP A 125 -11.71 -19.49 -12.69
CA ASP A 125 -12.51 -19.79 -11.51
C ASP A 125 -11.87 -19.18 -10.26
N PRO A 126 -12.59 -18.37 -9.45
CA PRO A 126 -12.02 -17.71 -8.29
C PRO A 126 -11.52 -18.68 -7.18
N LEU A 127 -12.14 -19.86 -7.02
CA LEU A 127 -11.72 -20.82 -6.01
C LEU A 127 -10.41 -21.48 -6.43
N GLU A 128 -10.33 -21.91 -7.69
CA GLU A 128 -9.09 -22.41 -8.29
C GLU A 128 -7.99 -21.34 -8.29
N ALA A 129 -8.34 -20.09 -8.62
CA ALA A 129 -7.39 -18.99 -8.68
C ALA A 129 -6.71 -18.73 -7.34
N ARG A 130 -7.43 -18.87 -6.22
CA ARG A 130 -6.86 -18.66 -4.89
C ARG A 130 -5.86 -19.77 -4.54
N ALA A 131 -6.23 -21.04 -4.77
CA ALA A 131 -5.37 -22.18 -4.47
C ALA A 131 -4.10 -22.13 -5.34
N TRP A 132 -4.28 -21.91 -6.64
CA TRP A 132 -3.18 -21.74 -7.60
C TRP A 132 -2.27 -20.56 -7.22
N ALA A 133 -2.84 -19.40 -6.88
CA ALA A 133 -2.05 -18.24 -6.51
C ALA A 133 -1.20 -18.49 -5.25
N LEU A 134 -1.77 -19.16 -4.24
CA LEU A 134 -1.04 -19.52 -3.04
C LEU A 134 0.15 -20.44 -3.36
N GLU A 135 -0.10 -21.52 -4.11
CA GLU A 135 0.95 -22.46 -4.53
C GLU A 135 2.05 -21.76 -5.32
N GLU A 136 1.66 -20.92 -6.28
CA GLU A 136 2.60 -20.22 -7.15
C GLU A 136 3.43 -19.17 -6.38
N ILE A 137 2.82 -18.45 -5.44
CA ILE A 137 3.54 -17.54 -4.53
C ILE A 137 4.58 -18.32 -3.72
N GLN A 138 4.19 -19.44 -3.10
CA GLN A 138 5.09 -20.26 -2.29
C GLN A 138 6.23 -20.83 -3.13
N ARG A 139 5.93 -21.35 -4.33
CA ARG A 139 6.92 -21.89 -5.27
C ARG A 139 7.96 -20.86 -5.69
N ARG A 140 7.54 -19.63 -5.98
CA ARG A 140 8.44 -18.56 -6.48
C ARG A 140 9.25 -17.88 -5.40
N THR A 141 8.75 -17.86 -4.17
CA THR A 141 9.37 -17.10 -3.07
C THR A 141 10.01 -17.97 -1.99
N GLY A 142 9.68 -19.27 -1.94
CA GLY A 142 10.06 -20.17 -0.85
C GLY A 142 9.37 -19.85 0.48
N LEU A 143 8.39 -18.95 0.49
CA LEU A 143 7.64 -18.59 1.70
C LEU A 143 6.66 -19.69 2.10
N ARG A 144 6.42 -19.83 3.41
CA ARG A 144 5.33 -20.65 3.94
C ARG A 144 3.97 -19.96 3.78
N GLU A 145 2.90 -20.66 4.14
CA GLU A 145 1.60 -20.01 4.28
C GLU A 145 1.61 -19.10 5.53
N VAL A 146 1.67 -17.79 5.30
CA VAL A 146 1.72 -16.73 6.31
C VAL A 146 0.64 -15.68 5.98
N PRO A 147 0.30 -14.73 6.87
CA PRO A 147 -0.67 -13.67 6.57
C PRO A 147 -0.45 -12.97 5.22
N PHE A 148 0.80 -12.67 4.85
CA PHE A 148 1.17 -12.08 3.55
C PHE A 148 0.73 -12.96 2.38
N THR A 149 1.16 -14.23 2.33
CA THR A 149 0.86 -15.11 1.19
C THR A 149 -0.63 -15.41 1.09
N ARG A 150 -1.32 -15.60 2.23
CA ARG A 150 -2.77 -15.78 2.29
C ARG A 150 -3.53 -14.56 1.74
N LEU A 151 -3.14 -13.36 2.16
CA LEU A 151 -3.81 -12.14 1.72
C LEU A 151 -3.53 -11.85 0.25
N LEU A 152 -2.28 -12.00 -0.20
CA LEU A 152 -1.92 -11.81 -1.61
C LEU A 152 -2.69 -12.78 -2.53
N ALA A 153 -2.73 -14.07 -2.19
CA ALA A 153 -3.51 -15.06 -2.93
C ALA A 153 -5.01 -14.72 -2.97
N THR A 154 -5.55 -14.22 -1.85
CA THR A 154 -6.95 -13.79 -1.77
C THR A 154 -7.22 -12.57 -2.66
N LEU A 155 -6.36 -11.55 -2.61
CA LEU A 155 -6.51 -10.35 -3.45
C LEU A 155 -6.45 -10.69 -4.94
N LEU A 156 -5.53 -11.56 -5.33
CA LEU A 156 -5.41 -12.04 -6.72
C LEU A 156 -6.68 -12.76 -7.18
N ALA A 157 -7.21 -13.67 -6.35
CA ALA A 157 -8.45 -14.38 -6.66
C ALA A 157 -9.67 -13.45 -6.72
N GLU A 158 -9.83 -12.55 -5.75
CA GLU A 158 -10.93 -11.58 -5.74
C GLU A 158 -10.86 -10.61 -6.93
N SER A 159 -9.65 -10.27 -7.40
CA SER A 159 -9.47 -9.45 -8.60
C SER A 159 -10.12 -10.06 -9.85
N ARG A 160 -10.28 -11.39 -9.92
CA ARG A 160 -10.91 -12.11 -11.04
C ARG A 160 -12.44 -12.03 -11.03
N LYS A 161 -13.06 -11.74 -9.89
CA LYS A 161 -14.52 -11.65 -9.80
C LYS A 161 -15.07 -10.43 -10.52
N ASP A 162 -14.30 -9.35 -10.60
CA ASP A 162 -14.68 -8.15 -11.36
C ASP A 162 -14.37 -8.31 -12.85
N LYS A 163 -15.23 -9.05 -13.56
CA LYS A 163 -15.10 -9.30 -15.01
C LYS A 163 -15.18 -8.01 -15.85
N SER A 164 -15.65 -6.90 -15.28
CA SER A 164 -15.78 -5.61 -15.98
C SER A 164 -14.48 -4.80 -15.98
N ARG A 165 -13.55 -5.10 -15.06
CA ARG A 165 -12.27 -4.41 -14.94
C ARG A 165 -11.19 -5.18 -15.71
N LYS A 166 -10.53 -4.50 -16.66
CA LYS A 166 -9.29 -5.03 -17.25
C LYS A 166 -8.15 -4.97 -16.21
N PRO A 167 -7.44 -6.08 -15.95
CA PRO A 167 -6.27 -6.09 -15.09
C PRO A 167 -5.23 -5.09 -15.57
N ARG A 168 -4.59 -4.39 -14.63
CA ARG A 168 -3.51 -3.45 -14.91
C ARG A 168 -2.21 -3.97 -14.31
N PRO A 169 -1.06 -3.72 -14.94
CA PRO A 169 0.24 -4.06 -14.35
C PRO A 169 0.45 -3.47 -12.95
N SER A 170 -0.11 -2.28 -12.68
CA SER A 170 -0.07 -1.64 -11.36
C SER A 170 -0.86 -2.38 -10.28
N ASP A 171 -1.87 -3.19 -10.64
CA ASP A 171 -2.70 -3.89 -9.66
C ASP A 171 -1.85 -4.88 -8.84
N LEU A 172 -0.81 -5.48 -9.44
CA LEU A 172 0.10 -6.37 -8.72
C LEU A 172 0.90 -5.63 -7.64
N LEU A 173 1.38 -4.42 -7.94
CA LEU A 173 2.06 -3.56 -6.96
C LEU A 173 1.12 -3.28 -5.78
N ASP A 174 -0.11 -2.85 -6.08
CA ASP A 174 -1.12 -2.55 -5.06
C ASP A 174 -1.43 -3.76 -4.18
N PHE A 175 -1.51 -4.96 -4.77
CA PHE A 175 -1.78 -6.20 -4.04
C PHE A 175 -0.62 -6.63 -3.15
N VAL A 176 0.62 -6.55 -3.63
CA VAL A 176 1.80 -6.87 -2.84
C VAL A 176 1.96 -5.86 -1.71
N MET A 177 1.76 -4.57 -1.97
CA MET A 177 1.73 -3.52 -0.96
C MET A 177 0.68 -3.81 0.11
N ALA A 178 -0.57 -4.05 -0.30
CA ALA A 178 -1.65 -4.38 0.61
C ALA A 178 -1.37 -5.62 1.47
N ALA A 179 -0.91 -6.71 0.85
CA ALA A 179 -0.56 -7.94 1.53
C ALA A 179 0.55 -7.73 2.58
N THR A 180 1.46 -6.79 2.30
CA THR A 180 2.57 -6.42 3.19
C THR A 180 2.07 -5.64 4.41
N VAL A 181 1.22 -4.64 4.21
CA VAL A 181 0.91 -3.63 5.25
C VAL A 181 -0.37 -3.92 6.01
N TYR A 182 -1.38 -4.49 5.35
CA TYR A 182 -2.73 -4.62 5.90
C TYR A 182 -2.82 -5.44 7.20
N PRO A 183 -2.01 -6.50 7.42
CA PRO A 183 -1.98 -7.21 8.69
C PRO A 183 -1.56 -6.36 9.89
N TYR A 184 -0.76 -5.31 9.68
CA TYR A 184 -0.11 -4.54 10.75
C TYR A 184 -0.77 -3.21 11.07
N VAL A 185 -1.56 -2.65 10.15
CA VAL A 185 -2.12 -1.31 10.32
C VAL A 185 -3.53 -1.31 10.90
N ASP A 186 -3.87 -0.19 11.56
CA ASP A 186 -5.25 0.10 12.01
C ASP A 186 -6.10 0.59 10.84
N ARG A 187 -5.47 1.36 9.94
CA ARG A 187 -6.08 1.91 8.73
C ARG A 187 -5.11 1.84 7.55
N LEU A 188 -5.63 1.40 6.40
CA LEU A 188 -4.97 1.53 5.10
C LEU A 188 -5.74 2.58 4.29
N LEU A 189 -5.12 3.73 4.05
CA LEU A 189 -5.72 4.78 3.23
C LEU A 189 -5.32 4.53 1.78
N THR A 190 -6.30 4.17 0.95
CA THR A 190 -6.03 3.70 -0.41
C THR A 190 -7.12 4.08 -1.41
N ASP A 191 -6.98 3.67 -2.67
CA ASP A 191 -7.99 3.88 -3.68
C ASP A 191 -9.27 3.07 -3.43
N ARG A 192 -10.32 3.37 -4.21
CA ARG A 192 -11.61 2.69 -4.07
C ARG A 192 -11.53 1.20 -4.38
N TYR A 193 -10.66 0.82 -5.32
CA TYR A 193 -10.57 -0.55 -5.77
C TYR A 193 -10.01 -1.44 -4.68
N LEU A 194 -8.85 -1.08 -4.15
CA LEU A 194 -8.18 -1.83 -3.10
C LEU A 194 -9.02 -1.83 -1.82
N ARG A 195 -9.70 -0.71 -1.52
CA ARG A 195 -10.68 -0.63 -0.42
C ARG A 195 -11.83 -1.64 -0.57
N ASN A 196 -12.35 -1.84 -1.78
CA ASN A 196 -13.42 -2.81 -2.02
C ASN A 196 -12.94 -4.26 -1.84
N LEU A 197 -11.64 -4.53 -2.04
CA LEU A 197 -11.05 -5.85 -1.84
C LEU A 197 -10.69 -6.13 -0.36
N LEU A 198 -10.22 -5.13 0.38
CA LEU A 198 -9.62 -5.32 1.71
C LEU A 198 -10.59 -5.21 2.89
N GLY A 199 -11.72 -4.52 2.74
CA GLY A 199 -12.75 -4.42 3.79
C GLY A 199 -12.48 -3.31 4.82
N LYS A 200 -12.87 -3.54 6.09
CA LYS A 200 -13.17 -2.46 7.06
C LYS A 200 -12.00 -1.54 7.44
N LYS A 201 -10.74 -2.01 7.41
CA LYS A 201 -9.60 -1.15 7.73
C LYS A 201 -9.20 -0.25 6.56
N ALA A 202 -9.63 -0.57 5.34
CA ALA A 202 -9.29 0.20 4.15
C ALA A 202 -10.26 1.38 3.96
N VAL A 203 -9.71 2.57 3.71
CA VAL A 203 -10.47 3.81 3.53
C VAL A 203 -10.19 4.37 2.14
N GLY A 204 -11.23 4.54 1.33
CA GLY A 204 -11.11 5.00 -0.05
C GLY A 204 -10.79 6.48 -0.15
N GLY A 205 -10.08 6.90 -1.18
CA GLY A 205 -9.71 8.31 -1.42
C GLY A 205 -10.84 9.24 -1.89
N ARG A 206 -12.12 8.94 -1.68
CA ARG A 206 -13.23 9.85 -2.03
C ARG A 206 -13.38 10.91 -0.96
N ARG A 207 -13.74 12.14 -1.36
CA ARG A 207 -13.91 13.26 -0.42
C ARG A 207 -14.78 12.91 0.80
N LYS A 208 -15.94 12.27 0.58
CA LYS A 208 -16.84 11.84 1.67
C LYS A 208 -16.18 10.86 2.64
N GLU A 209 -15.35 9.94 2.15
CA GLU A 209 -14.63 8.96 2.98
C GLU A 209 -13.50 9.64 3.78
N VAL A 210 -12.77 10.56 3.15
CA VAL A 210 -11.72 11.37 3.81
C VAL A 210 -12.33 12.27 4.90
N GLU A 211 -13.46 12.91 4.62
CA GLU A 211 -14.17 13.75 5.59
C GLU A 211 -14.75 12.92 6.76
N ALA A 212 -15.27 11.71 6.49
CA ALA A 212 -15.69 10.81 7.55
C ALA A 212 -14.52 10.36 8.45
N LEU A 213 -13.36 10.05 7.85
CA LEU A 213 -12.15 9.74 8.61
C LEU A 213 -11.72 10.92 9.49
N LEU A 214 -11.72 12.13 8.93
CA LEU A 214 -11.42 13.36 9.68
C LEU A 214 -12.34 13.57 10.90
N LEU A 215 -13.62 13.25 10.77
CA LEU A 215 -14.57 13.32 11.89
C LEU A 215 -14.24 12.27 12.95
N SER A 216 -13.90 11.04 12.55
CA SER A 216 -13.53 9.98 13.51
C SER A 216 -12.28 10.35 14.32
N LEU A 217 -11.28 10.98 13.70
CA LEU A 217 -10.05 11.41 14.37
C LEU A 217 -10.24 12.60 15.33
N LYS A 218 -11.39 13.29 15.29
CA LYS A 218 -11.74 14.38 16.22
C LYS A 218 -12.54 13.91 17.44
N GLY A 219 -13.18 12.74 17.33
CA GLY A 219 -13.94 12.13 18.42
C GLY A 219 -13.12 11.15 19.27
N GLU A 220 -11.86 10.91 18.88
CA GLU A 220 -10.81 10.26 19.67
C GLU A 220 -9.97 11.30 20.41
#